data_AF-A0AAJ0RLG2-F1
#
_entry.id   AF-A0AAJ0RLG2-F1
#
_cell.length_a   1.000
_cell.length_b   1.000
_cell.length_c   1.000
_cell.angle_alpha   90.00
_cell.angle_beta   90.00
_cell.angle_gamma   90.00
#
_symmetry.space_group_name_H-M   'P 1'
#
loop_
_entity.id
_entity.type
_entity.pdbx_description
1 polymer ?
#
loop_
_entity_poly.entity_id
_entity_poly.type
_entity_poly.pdbx_seq_one_letter_code
_entity_poly.pdbx_strand_id
1 'polypeptide(L)' 'MAKNRKRPNKAKSLVAQPLFRSRQEQPRKGKGSYRREASQSSSWEASVLLAA' A
#
# COMPACT_ATOMS: atom_id res chain seq x y z
N MET A 1 36.55 20.05 26.38
CA MET A 1 35.08 20.14 26.29
C MET A 1 34.60 19.35 25.07
N ALA A 2 33.78 18.30 25.26
CA ALA A 2 33.23 17.55 24.14
C ALA A 2 32.22 18.42 23.39
N LYS A 3 32.47 18.71 22.11
CA LYS A 3 31.51 19.44 21.27
C LYS A 3 30.23 18.60 21.15
N ASN A 4 29.08 19.19 21.49
CA ASN A 4 27.78 18.55 21.25
C ASN A 4 27.67 18.21 19.76
N ARG A 5 27.65 16.91 19.47
CA ARG A 5 27.45 16.41 18.10
C ARG A 5 26.13 16.98 17.58
N LYS A 6 26.16 17.62 16.40
CA LYS A 6 24.94 18.08 15.71
C LYS A 6 24.00 16.89 15.59
N ARG A 7 22.91 16.91 16.36
CA ARG A 7 21.88 15.88 16.28
C ARG A 7 21.18 16.03 14.92
N PRO A 8 21.00 14.94 14.17
CA PRO A 8 20.25 15.01 12.92
C PRO A 8 18.85 15.56 13.19
N ASN A 9 18.32 16.34 12.24
CA ASN A 9 17.00 16.96 12.36
C ASN A 9 15.96 15.88 12.70
N LYS A 10 15.22 16.08 13.80
CA LYS A 10 14.23 15.12 14.31
C LYS A 10 13.21 14.72 13.23
N ALA A 11 12.76 15.66 12.39
CA ALA A 11 11.83 15.36 11.31
C ALA A 11 12.44 14.42 10.27
N LYS A 12 13.70 14.62 9.89
CA LYS A 12 14.42 13.71 8.98
C LYS A 12 14.61 12.32 9.59
N SER A 13 14.83 12.27 10.90
CA SER A 13 14.89 10.99 11.63
C SER A 13 13.55 10.25 11.60
N LEU A 14 12.41 10.95 11.68
CA LEU A 14 11.08 10.35 11.61
C LEU A 14 10.78 9.81 10.21
N VAL A 15 11.06 10.60 9.15
CA VAL A 15 10.82 10.19 7.76
C VAL A 15 11.59 8.92 7.39
N ALA A 16 12.77 8.70 7.97
CA ALA A 16 13.56 7.49 7.75
C ALA A 16 13.03 6.25 8.50
N GLN A 17 12.05 6.39 9.40
CA GLN A 17 11.47 5.26 10.12
C GLN A 17 10.52 4.45 9.24
N PRO A 18 10.32 3.15 9.52
CA PRO A 18 9.35 2.31 8.81
C PRO A 18 7.92 2.84 8.80
N LEU A 19 7.57 3.70 9.77
CA LEU A 19 6.28 4.36 9.88
C LEU A 19 5.93 5.15 8.60
N PHE A 20 6.92 5.83 8.00
CA PHE A 20 6.76 6.67 6.81
C PHE A 20 7.34 6.01 5.55
N ARG A 21 7.47 4.68 5.52
CA ARG A 21 7.91 3.98 4.30
C ARG A 21 6.94 4.19 3.15
N SER A 22 7.44 4.18 1.92
CA SER A 22 6.59 4.18 0.73
C SER A 22 5.68 2.96 0.70
N ARG A 23 4.43 3.16 0.28
CA ARG A 23 3.43 2.09 0.14
C ARG A 23 3.05 2.00 -1.33
N GLN A 24 3.03 0.77 -1.84
CA GLN A 24 2.54 0.48 -3.19
C GLN A 24 1.18 -0.20 -3.04
N GLU A 25 0.16 0.38 -3.67
CA GLU A 25 -1.17 -0.22 -3.71
C GLU A 25 -1.18 -1.40 -4.68
N GLN A 26 -1.99 -2.41 -4.40
CA GLN A 26 -2.11 -3.55 -5.30
C GLN A 26 -2.93 -3.16 -6.54
N PRO A 27 -2.39 -3.30 -7.76
CA PRO A 27 -3.11 -2.93 -8.97
C PRO A 27 -4.30 -3.87 -9.20
N ARG A 28 -5.43 -3.30 -9.65
CA ARG A 28 -6.64 -4.07 -9.98
C ARG A 28 -6.54 -4.81 -11.32
N LYS A 29 -5.68 -4.35 -12.23
CA LYS A 29 -5.45 -4.93 -13.55
C LYS A 29 -3.97 -4.77 -13.96
N GLY A 30 -3.44 -5.71 -14.73
CA GLY A 30 -2.07 -5.65 -15.25
C GLY A 30 -1.06 -6.46 -14.41
N LYS A 31 0.19 -6.01 -14.36
CA LYS A 31 1.27 -6.72 -13.66
C LYS A 31 0.99 -6.76 -12.15
N GLY A 32 1.01 -7.95 -11.56
CA GLY A 32 0.77 -8.14 -10.12
C GLY A 32 -0.70 -8.06 -9.71
N SER A 33 -1.64 -7.99 -10.65
CA SER A 33 -3.08 -7.99 -10.34
C SER A 33 -3.69 -9.38 -10.21
N TYR A 34 -2.97 -10.45 -10.60
CA TYR A 34 -3.48 -11.82 -10.49
C TYR A 34 -3.69 -12.22 -9.02
N ARG A 35 -4.85 -12.78 -8.72
CA ARG A 35 -5.24 -13.29 -7.41
C ARG A 35 -5.58 -14.76 -7.56
N ARG A 36 -4.91 -15.63 -6.80
CA ARG A 36 -5.16 -17.10 -6.88
C ARG A 36 -6.59 -17.46 -6.47
N GLU A 37 -7.10 -16.80 -5.42
CA GLU A 37 -8.42 -17.08 -4.84
C GLU A 37 -9.49 -16.06 -5.30
N ALA A 38 -9.47 -15.65 -6.57
CA ALA A 38 -10.36 -14.61 -7.05
C ALA A 38 -11.83 -15.06 -7.00
N SER A 39 -12.53 -14.62 -5.95
CA SER A 39 -13.96 -14.82 -5.64
C SER A 39 -14.27 -16.15 -4.95
N GLN A 40 -14.34 -16.15 -3.61
CA GLN A 40 -15.25 -17.08 -2.93
C GLN A 40 -16.65 -16.77 -3.45
N SER A 41 -17.26 -17.76 -4.13
CA SER A 41 -18.68 -18.10 -4.38
C SER A 41 -19.82 -17.30 -3.70
N SER A 42 -19.68 -15.99 -3.50
CA SER A 42 -20.62 -15.11 -2.81
C SER A 42 -21.13 -13.97 -3.69
N SER A 43 -20.54 -13.76 -4.88
CA SER A 43 -20.95 -12.70 -5.81
C SER A 43 -21.84 -13.20 -6.95
N TRP A 44 -22.72 -14.17 -6.70
CA TRP A 44 -23.71 -14.59 -7.71
C TRP A 44 -24.67 -13.45 -8.10
N GLU A 45 -24.88 -12.48 -7.19
CA GLU A 45 -25.76 -11.32 -7.41
C GLU A 45 -25.13 -10.16 -8.17
N ALA A 46 -23.82 -10.18 -8.44
CA ALA A 46 -23.13 -9.07 -9.11
C ALA A 46 -23.13 -9.19 -10.65
N SER A 47 -23.80 -10.21 -11.21
CA SER A 47 -23.89 -10.48 -12.65
C SER A 47 -25.31 -10.27 -13.17
N VAL A 48 -25.91 -9.11 -12.95
CA VAL A 48 -27.09 -8.69 -13.74
C VAL A 48 -26.60 -7.78 -14.86
N LEU A 49 -26.46 -8.36 -16.05
CA LEU A 49 -26.39 -7.59 -17.29
C LEU A 49 -27.81 -7.11 -17.60
N LEU A 50 -28.11 -5.85 -17.29
CA LEU A 50 -29.31 -5.19 -17.80
C LEU A 50 -29.07 -4.86 -19.27
N ALA A 51 -29.54 -5.73 -20.17
CA ALA A 51 -29.70 -5.39 -21.58
C ALA A 51 -30.85 -4.37 -21.70
N ALA A 52 -30.59 -3.28 -22.43
CA ALA A 52 -31.60 -2.32 -22.88
C ALA A 52 -32.15 -2.75 -24.24
#